data_AF-A0A1B6K616-F1
#
_entry.id   AF-A0A1B6K616-F1
#
_cell.length_a   1.000
_cell.length_b   1.000
_cell.length_c   1.000
_cell.angle_alpha   90.00
_cell.angle_beta   90.00
_cell.angle_gamma   90.00
#
_symmetry.space_group_name_H-M   'P 1'
#
loop_
_entity.id
_entity.type
_entity.pdbx_description
1 polymer ?
#
loop_
_entity_poly.entity_id
_entity_poly.type
_entity_poly.pdbx_seq_one_letter_code
_entity_poly.pdbx_strand_id
1 'polypeptide(L)'
;MYEDEDYEEFDASYSQEMVEEEMNLGIVSLAEHCLVPTLRSVSTQLLLLLTCCLLYRCTTQLANVPVAIRHMISSVIGLYALIYFFKGLVIDLLILVVVAYVILSILNALEVNHGPIITLLSFGYLVGNEFLLEPESWQKIRGPEMLAVMKVISIAFDLDSGVIKRLPNLWEYSGYVLCVGTSVFGAWCSFQDYLNIYINPIWNIKWVIKAVQSLLLGLLSFTLSVCFVEWFIPPESSEWWGMYRDALQFRTSHYFVSYLSETAAVLSGFGAQSNGQWHLNVSEPQHIELPHSLVQV
;
A
#
# COMPACT_ATOMS: atom_id res chain seq x y z
N MET A 1 0.48 -60.49 29.01
CA MET A 1 1.53 -59.55 28.59
C MET A 1 1.46 -59.22 27.09
N TYR A 2 0.37 -59.59 26.38
CA TYR A 2 0.15 -59.21 24.97
C TYR A 2 -1.15 -58.42 24.78
N GLU A 3 -1.93 -58.18 25.83
CA GLU A 3 -3.20 -57.46 25.71
C GLU A 3 -3.04 -55.97 26.03
N ASP A 4 -2.11 -55.54 26.88
CA ASP A 4 -2.00 -54.13 27.30
C ASP A 4 -1.40 -53.19 26.21
N GLU A 5 -0.52 -53.69 25.34
CA GLU A 5 0.09 -52.88 24.27
C GLU A 5 -0.92 -52.50 23.17
N ASP A 6 -1.83 -53.41 22.81
CA ASP A 6 -2.86 -53.17 21.78
C ASP A 6 -3.92 -52.14 22.26
N TYR A 7 -4.20 -52.08 23.56
CA TYR A 7 -5.13 -51.09 24.13
C TYR A 7 -4.51 -49.68 24.18
N GLU A 8 -3.22 -49.55 24.52
CA GLU A 8 -2.54 -48.25 24.52
C GLU A 8 -2.38 -47.68 23.09
N GLU A 9 -2.10 -48.52 22.09
CA GLU A 9 -2.02 -48.10 20.68
C GLU A 9 -3.40 -47.71 20.12
N PHE A 10 -4.47 -48.42 20.51
CA PHE A 10 -5.84 -48.09 20.14
C PHE A 10 -6.32 -46.76 20.76
N ASP A 11 -6.04 -46.51 22.05
CA ASP A 11 -6.44 -45.27 22.74
C ASP A 11 -5.64 -44.05 22.22
N ALA A 12 -4.37 -44.25 21.84
CA ALA A 12 -3.55 -43.25 21.14
C ALA A 12 -4.10 -42.94 19.74
N SER A 13 -4.51 -43.95 18.97
CA SER A 13 -5.11 -43.74 17.65
C SER A 13 -6.46 -43.02 17.72
N TYR A 14 -7.30 -43.39 18.70
CA TYR A 14 -8.63 -42.78 18.89
C TYR A 14 -8.54 -41.33 19.38
N SER A 15 -7.61 -41.05 20.31
CA SER A 15 -7.35 -39.67 20.74
C SER A 15 -6.79 -38.81 19.62
N GLN A 16 -5.94 -39.37 18.76
CA GLN A 16 -5.43 -38.67 17.58
C GLN A 16 -6.52 -38.39 16.55
N GLU A 17 -7.40 -39.36 16.27
CA GLU A 17 -8.56 -39.17 15.37
C GLU A 17 -9.51 -38.08 15.90
N MET A 18 -9.80 -38.05 17.21
CA MET A 18 -10.63 -36.98 17.79
C MET A 18 -9.98 -35.59 17.70
N VAL A 19 -8.66 -35.49 17.89
CA VAL A 19 -7.93 -34.22 17.74
C VAL A 19 -7.92 -33.76 16.28
N GLU A 20 -7.76 -34.68 15.33
CA GLU A 20 -7.84 -34.37 13.90
C GLU A 20 -9.25 -33.92 13.50
N GLU A 21 -10.30 -34.54 14.06
CA GLU A 21 -11.69 -34.16 13.81
C GLU A 21 -12.04 -32.79 14.41
N GLU A 22 -11.62 -32.50 15.64
CA GLU A 22 -11.78 -31.17 16.27
C GLU A 22 -11.02 -30.08 15.49
N MET A 23 -9.79 -30.38 15.05
CA MET A 23 -8.99 -29.44 14.25
C MET A 23 -9.62 -29.19 12.87
N ASN A 24 -10.12 -30.24 12.21
CA ASN A 24 -10.82 -30.11 10.93
C ASN A 24 -12.11 -29.30 11.07
N LEU A 25 -12.89 -29.53 12.13
CA LEU A 25 -14.08 -28.75 12.46
C LEU A 25 -13.72 -27.27 12.71
N GLY A 26 -12.60 -27.03 13.39
CA GLY A 26 -12.04 -25.69 13.62
C GLY A 26 -11.66 -24.96 12.33
N ILE A 27 -10.94 -25.62 11.41
CA ILE A 27 -10.51 -25.02 10.13
C ILE A 27 -11.71 -24.73 9.23
N VAL A 28 -12.68 -25.63 9.15
CA VAL A 28 -13.93 -25.40 8.39
C VAL A 28 -14.69 -24.21 8.98
N SER A 29 -14.79 -24.12 10.31
CA SER A 29 -15.44 -22.98 10.96
C SER A 29 -14.71 -21.66 10.66
N LEU A 30 -13.38 -21.65 10.68
CA LEU A 30 -12.55 -20.48 10.36
C LEU A 30 -12.75 -20.04 8.91
N ALA A 31 -12.81 -21.01 7.99
CA ALA A 31 -13.02 -20.74 6.58
C ALA A 31 -14.39 -20.10 6.32
N GLU A 32 -15.46 -20.65 6.90
CA GLU A 32 -16.84 -20.19 6.70
C GLU A 32 -17.14 -18.86 7.42
N HIS A 33 -16.66 -18.70 8.64
CA HIS A 33 -17.03 -17.56 9.50
C HIS A 33 -16.07 -16.38 9.40
N CYS A 34 -14.79 -16.60 9.06
CA CYS A 34 -13.79 -15.53 8.95
C CYS A 34 -13.27 -15.37 7.52
N LEU A 35 -12.71 -16.41 6.92
CA LEU A 35 -11.92 -16.27 5.69
C LEU A 35 -12.76 -15.81 4.49
N VAL A 36 -13.84 -16.54 4.18
CA VAL A 36 -14.72 -16.23 3.04
C VAL A 36 -15.37 -14.83 3.16
N PRO A 37 -16.03 -14.45 4.26
CA PRO A 37 -16.66 -13.14 4.36
C PRO A 37 -15.64 -12.00 4.33
N THR A 38 -14.49 -12.17 4.97
CA THR A 38 -13.44 -11.14 5.04
C THR A 38 -12.80 -10.91 3.67
N LEU A 39 -12.45 -11.99 2.94
CA LEU A 39 -11.95 -11.89 1.57
C LEU A 39 -12.99 -11.29 0.62
N ARG A 40 -14.26 -11.68 0.76
CA ARG A 40 -15.34 -11.10 -0.06
C ARG A 40 -15.50 -9.60 0.18
N SER A 41 -15.43 -9.17 1.44
CA SER A 41 -15.50 -7.75 1.81
C SER A 41 -14.35 -6.95 1.19
N VAL A 42 -13.11 -7.42 1.35
CA VAL A 42 -11.93 -6.70 0.85
C VAL A 42 -11.83 -6.73 -0.68
N SER A 43 -12.30 -7.81 -1.31
CA SER A 43 -12.19 -8.00 -2.76
C SER A 43 -12.82 -6.87 -3.57
N THR A 44 -13.93 -6.30 -3.13
CA THR A 44 -14.62 -5.23 -3.87
C THR A 44 -13.74 -3.98 -3.95
N GLN A 45 -13.07 -3.63 -2.85
CA GLN A 45 -12.19 -2.46 -2.79
C GLN A 45 -10.90 -2.71 -3.56
N LEU A 46 -10.31 -3.90 -3.41
CA LEU A 46 -9.13 -4.32 -4.16
C LEU A 46 -9.39 -4.30 -5.66
N LEU A 47 -10.46 -4.94 -6.12
CA LEU A 47 -10.79 -5.03 -7.54
C LEU A 47 -10.96 -3.65 -8.17
N LEU A 48 -11.58 -2.70 -7.48
CA LEU A 48 -11.68 -1.33 -7.98
C LEU A 48 -10.29 -0.70 -8.14
N LEU A 49 -9.45 -0.72 -7.10
CA LEU A 49 -8.12 -0.12 -7.14
C LEU A 49 -7.25 -0.73 -8.25
N LEU A 50 -7.23 -2.06 -8.35
CA LEU A 50 -6.46 -2.78 -9.36
C LEU A 50 -7.00 -2.48 -10.77
N THR A 51 -8.32 -2.40 -10.95
CA THR A 51 -8.94 -2.02 -12.22
C THR A 51 -8.57 -0.60 -12.61
N CYS A 52 -8.60 0.36 -11.68
CA CYS A 52 -8.18 1.73 -11.94
C CYS A 52 -6.69 1.81 -12.34
N CYS A 53 -5.81 1.05 -11.68
CA CYS A 53 -4.38 0.98 -12.03
C CYS A 53 -4.16 0.39 -13.44
N LEU A 54 -4.87 -0.69 -13.76
CA LEU A 54 -4.82 -1.32 -15.09
C LEU A 54 -5.36 -0.39 -16.18
N LEU A 55 -6.52 0.25 -15.94
CA LEU A 55 -7.09 1.23 -16.86
C LEU A 55 -6.14 2.39 -17.09
N TYR A 56 -5.54 2.92 -16.03
CA TYR A 56 -4.52 3.97 -16.11
C TYR A 56 -3.33 3.53 -16.99
N ARG A 57 -2.78 2.34 -16.73
CA ARG A 57 -1.64 1.84 -17.50
C ARG A 57 -1.99 1.58 -18.96
N CYS A 58 -3.11 0.92 -19.24
CA CYS A 58 -3.58 0.64 -20.60
C CYS A 58 -3.81 1.92 -21.39
N THR A 59 -4.49 2.92 -20.80
CA THR A 59 -4.81 4.18 -21.49
C THR A 59 -3.59 5.05 -21.74
N THR A 60 -2.61 5.06 -20.84
CA THR A 60 -1.43 5.95 -20.94
C THR A 60 -0.23 5.34 -21.66
N GLN A 61 -0.06 4.01 -21.61
CA GLN A 61 1.13 3.32 -22.12
C GLN A 61 0.90 2.49 -23.38
N LEU A 62 -0.34 2.05 -23.67
CA LEU A 62 -0.63 1.27 -24.87
C LEU A 62 -0.97 2.15 -26.08
N ALA A 63 -1.62 3.29 -25.83
CA ALA A 63 -1.94 4.27 -26.86
C ALA A 63 -0.85 5.33 -26.97
N ASN A 64 -0.53 5.76 -28.19
CA ASN A 64 0.42 6.86 -28.43
C ASN A 64 -0.25 8.21 -28.12
N VAL A 65 -0.43 8.48 -26.83
CA VAL A 65 -1.12 9.67 -26.31
C VAL A 65 -0.11 10.79 -26.03
N PRO A 66 -0.41 12.07 -26.34
CA PRO A 66 0.40 13.22 -25.94
C PRO A 66 0.67 13.25 -24.44
N VAL A 67 1.88 13.69 -24.04
CA VAL A 67 2.35 13.70 -22.64
C VAL A 67 1.38 14.42 -21.70
N ALA A 68 0.88 15.60 -22.09
CA ALA A 68 -0.09 16.34 -21.29
C ALA A 68 -1.37 15.54 -20.97
N ILE A 69 -1.89 14.78 -21.96
CA ILE A 69 -3.09 13.97 -21.79
C ILE A 69 -2.81 12.77 -20.88
N ARG A 70 -1.59 12.20 -20.89
CA ARG A 70 -1.22 11.12 -19.96
C ARG A 70 -1.32 11.59 -18.50
N HIS A 71 -0.83 12.80 -18.20
CA HIS A 71 -0.94 13.38 -16.87
C HIS A 71 -2.38 13.72 -16.48
N MET A 72 -3.19 14.20 -17.42
CA MET A 72 -4.63 14.39 -17.22
C MET A 72 -5.32 13.08 -16.83
N ILE A 73 -5.05 12.01 -17.57
CA ILE A 73 -5.62 10.69 -17.31
C ILE A 73 -5.19 10.19 -15.93
N SER A 74 -3.91 10.34 -15.56
CA SER A 74 -3.40 10.01 -14.23
C SER A 74 -4.18 10.73 -13.13
N SER A 75 -4.35 12.05 -13.30
CA SER A 75 -5.05 12.92 -12.34
C SER A 75 -6.53 12.54 -12.20
N VAL A 76 -7.24 12.31 -13.31
CA VAL A 76 -8.67 11.97 -13.31
C VAL A 76 -8.93 10.59 -12.70
N ILE A 77 -8.17 9.56 -13.10
CA ILE A 77 -8.35 8.19 -12.58
C ILE A 77 -7.96 8.14 -11.09
N GLY A 78 -6.87 8.82 -10.73
CA GLY A 78 -6.42 8.94 -9.36
C GLY A 78 -7.44 9.65 -8.46
N LEU A 79 -7.98 10.77 -8.92
CA LEU A 79 -9.04 11.50 -8.22
C LEU A 79 -10.30 10.64 -8.06
N TYR A 80 -10.71 9.91 -9.10
CA TYR A 80 -11.84 8.98 -9.00
C TYR A 80 -11.63 7.92 -7.93
N ALA A 81 -10.44 7.30 -7.88
CA ALA A 81 -10.10 6.32 -6.86
C ALA A 81 -10.13 6.96 -5.45
N LEU A 82 -9.53 8.13 -5.28
CA LEU A 82 -9.54 8.85 -3.99
C LEU A 82 -10.97 9.14 -3.53
N ILE A 83 -11.84 9.65 -4.41
CA ILE A 83 -13.26 9.95 -4.10
C ILE A 83 -14.00 8.69 -3.66
N TYR A 84 -13.73 7.55 -4.31
CA TYR A 84 -14.36 6.29 -3.92
C TYR A 84 -13.95 5.85 -2.52
N PHE A 85 -12.66 5.90 -2.18
CA PHE A 85 -12.13 5.43 -0.90
C PHE A 85 -12.42 6.39 0.26
N PHE A 86 -12.16 7.69 0.08
CA PHE A 86 -12.19 8.67 1.18
C PHE A 86 -13.42 9.59 1.14
N LYS A 87 -14.28 9.48 0.12
CA LYS A 87 -15.54 10.23 0.00
C LYS A 87 -15.29 11.74 0.13
N GLY A 88 -15.98 12.42 1.06
CA GLY A 88 -15.86 13.87 1.27
C GLY A 88 -14.49 14.31 1.81
N LEU A 89 -13.73 13.42 2.45
CA LEU A 89 -12.42 13.75 3.05
C LEU A 89 -11.35 14.05 1.98
N VAL A 90 -11.59 13.68 0.72
CA VAL A 90 -10.70 14.03 -0.39
C VAL A 90 -10.59 15.55 -0.58
N ILE A 91 -11.58 16.31 -0.12
CA ILE A 91 -11.55 17.78 -0.23
C ILE A 91 -10.35 18.35 0.53
N ASP A 92 -10.04 17.85 1.73
CA ASP A 92 -8.90 18.29 2.53
C ASP A 92 -7.58 18.01 1.82
N LEU A 93 -7.42 16.79 1.29
CA LEU A 93 -6.28 16.42 0.43
C LEU A 93 -6.15 17.37 -0.77
N LEU A 94 -7.25 17.68 -1.46
CA LEU A 94 -7.21 18.57 -2.63
C LEU A 94 -6.85 20.00 -2.27
N ILE A 95 -7.33 20.50 -1.13
CA ILE A 95 -6.95 21.81 -0.60
C ILE A 95 -5.44 21.85 -0.39
N LEU A 96 -4.88 20.85 0.28
CA LEU A 96 -3.44 20.72 0.49
C LEU A 96 -2.66 20.76 -0.83
N VAL A 97 -3.07 19.95 -1.82
CA VAL A 97 -2.40 19.85 -3.12
C VAL A 97 -2.45 21.17 -3.90
N VAL A 98 -3.61 21.84 -3.92
CA VAL A 98 -3.76 23.12 -4.62
C VAL A 98 -2.98 24.22 -3.92
N VAL A 99 -3.11 24.35 -2.59
CA VAL A 99 -2.41 25.37 -1.80
C VAL A 99 -0.90 25.18 -1.93
N ALA A 100 -0.40 23.95 -1.82
CA ALA A 100 1.03 23.70 -1.93
C ALA A 100 1.58 24.04 -3.33
N TYR A 101 0.83 23.76 -4.41
CA TYR A 101 1.23 24.18 -5.77
C TYR A 101 1.24 25.70 -5.95
N VAL A 102 0.24 26.41 -5.41
CA VAL A 102 0.17 27.88 -5.47
C VAL A 102 1.37 28.48 -4.74
N ILE A 103 1.68 28.00 -3.54
CA ILE A 103 2.84 28.48 -2.77
C ILE A 103 4.13 28.16 -3.51
N LEU A 104 4.28 26.95 -4.05
CA LEU A 104 5.44 26.57 -4.85
C LEU A 104 5.61 27.48 -6.07
N SER A 105 4.52 27.83 -6.75
CA SER A 105 4.53 28.74 -7.90
C SER A 105 4.93 30.16 -7.51
N ILE A 106 4.47 30.65 -6.35
CA ILE A 106 4.85 31.96 -5.81
C ILE A 106 6.34 31.97 -5.47
N LEU A 107 6.83 30.95 -4.76
CA LEU A 107 8.26 30.84 -4.39
C LEU A 107 9.16 30.78 -5.63
N ASN A 108 8.73 30.06 -6.67
CA ASN A 108 9.44 29.98 -7.95
C ASN A 108 9.45 31.33 -8.67
N ALA A 109 8.36 32.08 -8.64
CA ALA A 109 8.32 33.43 -9.21
C ALA A 109 9.18 34.44 -8.45
N LEU A 110 9.39 34.22 -7.15
CA LEU A 110 10.24 35.04 -6.29
C LEU A 110 11.72 34.59 -6.28
N GLU A 111 12.05 33.48 -6.96
CA GLU A 111 13.39 32.87 -6.97
C GLU A 111 13.96 32.59 -5.56
N VAL A 112 13.09 32.19 -4.63
CA VAL A 112 13.44 31.85 -3.23
C VAL A 112 13.50 30.32 -3.06
N ASN A 113 14.29 29.84 -2.10
CA ASN A 113 14.35 28.43 -1.74
C ASN A 113 12.96 27.85 -1.43
N HIS A 114 12.58 26.77 -2.12
CA HIS A 114 11.25 26.18 -2.07
C HIS A 114 11.13 25.14 -0.95
N GLY A 115 12.11 24.25 -0.85
CA GLY A 115 12.08 23.04 -0.02
C GLY A 115 11.79 23.31 1.46
N PRO A 116 12.58 24.15 2.15
CA PRO A 116 12.37 24.45 3.56
C PRO A 116 11.00 25.08 3.85
N ILE A 117 10.55 26.00 3.00
CA ILE A 117 9.29 26.73 3.19
C ILE A 117 8.10 25.79 2.98
N ILE A 118 8.08 25.02 1.89
CA ILE A 118 7.04 24.03 1.62
C ILE A 118 6.99 22.97 2.71
N THR A 119 8.13 22.53 3.22
CA THR A 119 8.21 21.55 4.32
C THR A 119 7.57 22.11 5.59
N LEU A 120 7.95 23.32 6.00
CA LEU A 120 7.40 23.96 7.21
C LEU A 120 5.89 24.16 7.11
N LEU A 121 5.40 24.65 5.96
CA LEU A 121 3.99 24.91 5.74
C LEU A 121 3.17 23.63 5.65
N SER A 122 3.65 22.61 4.95
CA SER A 122 2.96 21.32 4.84
C SER A 122 2.94 20.59 6.17
N PHE A 123 4.03 20.64 6.95
CA PHE A 123 4.06 20.09 8.30
C PHE A 123 3.07 20.83 9.22
N GLY A 124 3.05 22.17 9.17
CA GLY A 124 2.10 22.97 9.93
C GLY A 124 0.64 22.65 9.57
N TYR A 125 0.36 22.39 8.29
CA TYR A 125 -0.96 21.96 7.83
C TYR A 125 -1.35 20.59 8.42
N LEU A 126 -0.47 19.59 8.35
CA LEU A 126 -0.74 18.26 8.93
C LEU A 126 -0.98 18.33 10.45
N VAL A 127 -0.17 19.11 11.16
CA VAL A 127 -0.34 19.33 12.60
C VAL A 127 -1.64 20.08 12.89
N GLY A 128 -2.00 21.07 12.07
CA GLY A 128 -3.28 21.76 12.17
C GLY A 128 -4.46 20.80 12.01
N ASN A 129 -4.40 19.92 11.02
CA ASN A 129 -5.41 18.91 10.75
C ASN A 129 -5.59 17.92 11.92
N GLU A 130 -4.51 17.51 12.60
CA GLU A 130 -4.57 16.68 13.81
C GLU A 130 -5.44 17.32 14.92
N PHE A 131 -5.45 18.65 15.03
CA PHE A 131 -6.23 19.36 16.05
C PHE A 131 -7.62 19.82 15.58
N LEU A 132 -7.82 20.01 14.28
CA LEU A 132 -9.05 20.57 13.72
C LEU A 132 -10.05 19.52 13.25
N LEU A 133 -9.58 18.39 12.72
CA LEU A 133 -10.43 17.33 12.20
C LEU A 133 -10.84 16.36 13.31
N GLU A 134 -12.03 15.78 13.17
CA GLU A 134 -12.45 14.70 14.04
C GLU A 134 -11.47 13.50 13.93
N PRO A 135 -11.10 12.86 15.06
CA PRO A 135 -10.09 11.79 15.06
C PRO A 135 -10.40 10.67 14.07
N GLU A 136 -11.67 10.24 13.94
CA GLU A 136 -12.06 9.17 13.01
C GLU A 136 -11.87 9.55 11.54
N SER A 137 -12.10 10.82 11.21
CA SER A 137 -11.95 11.35 9.86
C SER A 137 -10.47 11.53 9.53
N TRP A 138 -9.70 12.06 10.47
CA TRP A 138 -8.26 12.25 10.33
C TRP A 138 -7.53 10.92 10.12
N GLN A 139 -7.78 9.91 10.96
CA GLN A 139 -7.11 8.60 10.84
C GLN A 139 -7.35 7.93 9.48
N LYS A 140 -8.49 8.20 8.82
CA LYS A 140 -8.78 7.67 7.49
C LYS A 140 -7.95 8.35 6.39
N ILE A 141 -7.80 9.67 6.41
CA ILE A 141 -7.17 10.44 5.31
C ILE A 141 -5.68 10.76 5.54
N ARG A 142 -5.20 10.62 6.79
CA ARG A 142 -3.83 10.93 7.22
C ARG A 142 -2.75 10.30 6.32
N GLY A 143 -2.90 9.03 5.97
CA GLY A 143 -1.93 8.31 5.13
C GLY A 143 -1.75 8.96 3.74
N PRO A 144 -2.81 9.09 2.94
CA PRO A 144 -2.78 9.82 1.66
C PRO A 144 -2.26 11.25 1.76
N GLU A 145 -2.63 11.99 2.82
CA GLU A 145 -2.13 13.36 3.03
C GLU A 145 -0.62 13.40 3.28
N MET A 146 -0.13 12.54 4.18
CA MET A 146 1.32 12.42 4.43
C MET A 146 2.08 12.10 3.15
N LEU A 147 1.56 11.19 2.33
CA LEU A 147 2.16 10.81 1.06
C LEU A 147 2.16 11.95 0.04
N ALA A 148 1.06 12.69 -0.06
CA ALA A 148 0.97 13.88 -0.90
C ALA A 148 1.98 14.94 -0.45
N VAL A 149 2.08 15.22 0.85
CA VAL A 149 3.09 16.13 1.42
C VAL A 149 4.50 15.68 1.05
N MET A 150 4.84 14.40 1.24
CA MET A 150 6.17 13.88 0.89
C MET A 150 6.49 14.09 -0.59
N LYS A 151 5.54 13.82 -1.49
CA LYS A 151 5.72 14.04 -2.94
C LYS A 151 5.96 15.51 -3.29
N VAL A 152 5.21 16.42 -2.67
CA VAL A 152 5.32 17.86 -2.93
C VAL A 152 6.62 18.44 -2.37
N ILE A 153 7.02 17.99 -1.17
CA ILE A 153 8.33 18.33 -0.58
C ILE A 153 9.47 17.84 -1.49
N SER A 154 9.38 16.62 -2.03
CA SER A 154 10.39 16.11 -2.97
C SER A 154 10.51 17.00 -4.21
N ILE A 155 9.40 17.42 -4.82
CA ILE A 155 9.46 18.38 -5.94
C ILE A 155 10.16 19.68 -5.53
N ALA A 156 9.84 20.22 -4.36
CA ALA A 156 10.41 21.47 -3.89
C ALA A 156 11.95 21.38 -3.70
N PHE A 157 12.44 20.30 -3.10
CA PHE A 157 13.89 20.06 -2.96
C PHE A 157 14.58 19.69 -4.28
N ASP A 158 13.89 18.96 -5.16
CA ASP A 158 14.42 18.61 -6.48
C ASP A 158 14.55 19.85 -7.39
N LEU A 159 13.70 20.87 -7.20
CA LEU A 159 13.84 22.18 -7.83
C LEU A 159 15.04 22.96 -7.26
N ASP A 160 15.16 23.04 -5.93
CA ASP A 160 16.26 23.75 -5.26
C ASP A 160 17.64 23.15 -5.60
N SER A 161 17.72 21.82 -5.72
CA SER A 161 18.96 21.10 -6.08
C SER A 161 19.25 21.08 -7.59
N GLY A 162 18.32 21.57 -8.42
CA GLY A 162 18.45 21.59 -9.88
C GLY A 162 18.30 20.22 -10.56
N VAL A 163 17.86 19.18 -9.84
CA VAL A 163 17.49 17.88 -10.41
C VAL A 163 16.32 18.05 -11.39
N ILE A 164 15.34 18.88 -11.02
CA ILE A 164 14.26 19.32 -11.89
C ILE A 164 14.59 20.73 -12.39
N LYS A 165 14.72 20.89 -13.71
CA LYS A 165 15.15 22.15 -14.32
C LYS A 165 14.09 23.25 -14.37
N ARG A 166 12.81 22.88 -14.26
CA ARG A 166 11.68 23.80 -14.38
C ARG A 166 10.54 23.36 -13.47
N LEU A 167 9.79 24.31 -12.95
CA LEU A 167 8.55 24.02 -12.24
C LEU A 167 7.64 23.13 -13.13
N PRO A 168 7.18 21.96 -12.64
CA PRO A 168 6.22 21.14 -13.37
C PRO A 168 4.93 21.91 -13.63
N ASN A 169 4.37 21.76 -14.83
CA ASN A 169 3.08 22.36 -15.15
C ASN A 169 1.98 21.79 -14.23
N LEU A 170 0.86 22.51 -14.07
CA LEU A 170 -0.27 22.07 -13.23
C LEU A 170 -0.71 20.63 -13.51
N TRP A 171 -0.70 20.23 -14.78
CA TRP A 171 -1.04 18.86 -15.18
C TRP A 171 0.03 17.84 -14.79
N GLU A 172 1.31 18.15 -14.99
CA GLU A 172 2.42 17.27 -14.58
C GLU A 172 2.43 17.07 -13.06
N TYR A 173 2.25 18.17 -12.31
CA TYR A 173 2.15 18.17 -10.85
C TYR A 173 0.93 17.37 -10.35
N SER A 174 -0.27 17.69 -10.83
CA SER A 174 -1.49 17.00 -10.38
C SER A 174 -1.48 15.51 -10.76
N GLY A 175 -1.02 15.18 -11.96
CA GLY A 175 -0.89 13.78 -12.41
C GLY A 175 0.10 12.97 -11.57
N TYR A 176 1.17 13.59 -11.07
CA TYR A 176 2.15 12.94 -10.19
C TYR A 176 1.62 12.74 -8.76
N VAL A 177 1.08 13.81 -8.16
CA VAL A 177 0.61 13.76 -6.77
C VAL A 177 -0.58 12.81 -6.65
N LEU A 178 -1.54 12.91 -7.57
CA LEU A 178 -2.77 12.12 -7.56
C LEU A 178 -2.64 10.75 -8.24
N CYS A 179 -1.48 10.39 -8.78
CA CYS A 179 -1.27 9.12 -9.50
C CYS A 179 -1.85 7.91 -8.76
N VAL A 180 -2.80 7.21 -9.39
CA VAL A 180 -3.60 6.13 -8.76
C VAL A 180 -2.77 5.04 -8.09
N GLY A 181 -1.66 4.62 -8.72
CA GLY A 181 -0.78 3.58 -8.20
C GLY A 181 -0.03 3.98 -6.94
N THR A 182 0.01 5.27 -6.61
CA THR A 182 0.82 5.83 -5.53
C THR A 182 0.08 6.87 -4.68
N SER A 183 -1.26 6.99 -4.74
CA SER A 183 -2.01 8.03 -4.00
C SER A 183 -2.95 7.49 -2.92
N VAL A 184 -3.55 6.31 -3.11
CA VAL A 184 -4.53 5.74 -2.16
C VAL A 184 -3.82 5.03 -1.00
N PHE A 185 -3.06 3.98 -1.30
CA PHE A 185 -2.28 3.22 -0.33
C PHE A 185 -0.78 3.20 -0.68
N GLY A 186 -0.37 4.09 -1.59
CA GLY A 186 0.92 4.03 -2.28
C GLY A 186 2.15 4.24 -1.42
N ALA A 187 3.28 3.67 -1.84
CA ALA A 187 4.59 4.12 -1.37
C ALA A 187 5.00 5.45 -2.03
N TRP A 188 5.91 6.17 -1.38
CA TRP A 188 6.54 7.34 -1.96
C TRP A 188 7.36 6.95 -3.21
N CYS A 189 7.29 7.77 -4.24
CA CYS A 189 8.10 7.67 -5.45
C CYS A 189 8.61 9.05 -5.83
N SER A 190 9.77 9.14 -6.49
CA SER A 190 10.26 10.43 -6.97
C SER A 190 9.48 10.92 -8.20
N PHE A 191 9.56 12.21 -8.50
CA PHE A 191 8.95 12.76 -9.72
C PHE A 191 9.57 12.15 -10.99
N GLN A 192 10.86 11.83 -10.95
CA GLN A 192 11.56 11.20 -12.06
C GLN A 192 11.07 9.77 -12.30
N ASP A 193 10.84 8.98 -11.24
CA ASP A 193 10.29 7.63 -11.38
C ASP A 193 8.91 7.67 -12.04
N TYR A 194 8.08 8.65 -11.66
CA TYR A 194 6.79 8.88 -12.31
C TYR A 194 6.90 9.26 -13.78
N LEU A 195 7.90 10.05 -14.19
CA LEU A 195 8.10 10.35 -15.61
C LEU A 195 8.62 9.13 -16.39
N ASN A 196 9.47 8.32 -15.75
CA ASN A 196 10.09 7.15 -16.37
C ASN A 196 9.08 6.07 -16.76
N ILE A 197 7.93 5.95 -16.07
CA ILE A 197 6.88 4.97 -16.44
C ILE A 197 6.33 5.18 -17.87
N TYR A 198 6.46 6.40 -18.41
CA TYR A 198 5.98 6.75 -19.74
C TYR A 198 7.02 6.53 -20.84
N ILE A 199 8.28 6.29 -20.48
CA ILE A 199 9.41 6.12 -21.40
C ILE A 199 9.61 4.62 -21.64
N ASN A 200 9.34 4.16 -22.87
CA ASN A 200 9.49 2.74 -23.27
C ASN A 200 8.82 1.74 -22.31
N PRO A 201 7.48 1.79 -22.16
CA PRO A 201 6.76 0.93 -21.22
C PRO A 201 6.94 -0.56 -21.58
N ILE A 202 7.38 -1.34 -20.60
CA ILE A 202 7.66 -2.78 -20.78
C ILE A 202 6.41 -3.58 -20.42
N TRP A 203 5.84 -4.32 -21.36
CA TRP A 203 4.76 -5.27 -21.08
C TRP A 203 5.29 -6.68 -21.22
N ASN A 204 5.53 -7.37 -20.10
CA ASN A 204 6.07 -8.73 -20.11
C ASN A 204 5.34 -9.62 -19.09
N ILE A 205 5.55 -10.93 -19.19
CA ILE A 205 4.93 -11.89 -18.26
C ILE A 205 5.46 -11.71 -16.83
N LYS A 206 6.73 -11.29 -16.69
CA LYS A 206 7.36 -11.04 -15.38
C LYS A 206 6.65 -9.94 -14.59
N TRP A 207 6.12 -8.92 -15.26
CA TRP A 207 5.27 -7.89 -14.65
C TRP A 207 4.04 -8.51 -14.00
N VAL A 208 3.31 -9.34 -14.75
CA VAL A 208 2.10 -10.02 -14.24
C VAL A 208 2.46 -10.92 -13.07
N ILE A 209 3.54 -11.69 -13.19
CA ILE A 209 4.04 -12.55 -12.10
C ILE A 209 4.33 -11.72 -10.85
N LYS A 210 5.05 -10.60 -10.96
CA LYS A 210 5.36 -9.72 -9.82
C LYS A 210 4.09 -9.15 -9.21
N ALA A 211 3.16 -8.62 -10.02
CA ALA A 211 1.88 -8.10 -9.51
C ALA A 211 1.06 -9.17 -8.77
N VAL A 212 0.99 -10.39 -9.31
CA VAL A 212 0.27 -11.51 -8.68
C VAL A 212 0.99 -11.97 -7.40
N GLN A 213 2.31 -12.06 -7.41
CA GLN A 213 3.09 -12.41 -6.21
C GLN A 213 2.87 -11.43 -5.07
N SER A 214 2.97 -10.12 -5.35
CA SER A 214 2.72 -9.08 -4.34
C SER A 214 1.28 -9.13 -3.83
N LEU A 215 0.31 -9.34 -4.72
CA LEU A 215 -1.10 -9.46 -4.32
C LEU A 215 -1.35 -10.67 -3.42
N LEU A 216 -0.78 -11.84 -3.75
CA LEU A 216 -0.91 -13.06 -2.96
C LEU A 216 -0.27 -12.90 -1.58
N LEU A 217 0.92 -12.31 -1.49
CA LEU A 217 1.58 -12.02 -0.21
C LEU A 217 0.79 -11.02 0.64
N GLY A 218 0.17 -10.02 0.01
CA GLY A 218 -0.74 -9.09 0.68
C GLY A 218 -1.97 -9.80 1.24
N LEU A 219 -2.65 -10.61 0.43
CA LEU A 219 -3.82 -11.39 0.87
C LEU A 219 -3.46 -12.38 1.98
N LEU A 220 -2.30 -13.04 1.90
CA LEU A 220 -1.80 -13.91 2.96
C LEU A 220 -1.62 -13.11 4.25
N SER A 221 -0.95 -11.95 4.19
CA SER A 221 -0.72 -11.08 5.36
C SER A 221 -2.04 -10.58 5.97
N PHE A 222 -3.04 -10.28 5.14
CA PHE A 222 -4.37 -9.86 5.57
C PHE A 222 -5.16 -10.98 6.27
N THR A 223 -5.16 -12.18 5.67
CA THR A 223 -5.82 -13.34 6.29
C THR A 223 -5.12 -13.74 7.58
N LEU A 224 -3.80 -13.59 7.64
CA LEU A 224 -3.02 -13.79 8.86
C LEU A 224 -3.44 -12.81 9.95
N SER A 225 -3.53 -11.51 9.63
CA SER A 225 -3.87 -10.47 10.61
C SER A 225 -5.29 -10.60 11.17
N VAL A 226 -6.26 -10.94 10.32
CA VAL A 226 -7.69 -10.92 10.71
C VAL A 226 -8.19 -12.26 11.21
N CYS A 227 -7.73 -13.38 10.63
CA CYS A 227 -8.30 -14.70 10.93
C CYS A 227 -7.32 -15.60 11.68
N PHE A 228 -6.14 -15.84 11.12
CA PHE A 228 -5.26 -16.89 11.66
C PHE A 228 -4.63 -16.52 13.01
N VAL A 229 -4.29 -15.25 13.23
CA VAL A 229 -3.68 -14.82 14.50
C VAL A 229 -4.67 -14.93 15.68
N GLU A 230 -5.95 -14.61 15.47
CA GLU A 230 -6.99 -14.79 16.50
C GLU A 230 -7.28 -16.27 16.75
N TRP A 231 -7.28 -17.09 15.69
CA TRP A 231 -7.47 -18.53 15.82
C TRP A 231 -6.30 -19.21 16.54
N PHE A 232 -5.06 -18.80 16.25
CA PHE A 232 -3.86 -19.39 16.87
C PHE A 232 -3.66 -18.94 18.32
N ILE A 233 -4.03 -17.69 18.65
CA ILE A 233 -3.87 -17.12 20.00
C ILE A 233 -5.24 -16.68 20.52
N PRO A 234 -6.04 -17.60 21.09
CA PRO A 234 -7.38 -17.27 21.56
C PRO A 234 -7.36 -16.25 22.72
N PRO A 235 -8.47 -15.53 22.95
CA PRO A 235 -8.57 -14.51 23.99
C PRO A 235 -8.38 -15.06 25.41
N GLU A 236 -8.55 -16.37 25.61
CA GLU A 236 -8.32 -17.05 26.91
C GLU A 236 -6.83 -17.31 27.23
N SER A 237 -5.92 -16.95 26.33
CA SER A 237 -4.48 -17.04 26.56
C SER A 237 -3.99 -16.05 27.63
N SER A 238 -2.73 -16.21 28.06
CA SER A 238 -2.14 -15.31 29.06
C SER A 238 -2.02 -13.86 28.53
N GLU A 239 -1.93 -12.90 29.43
CA GLU A 239 -1.81 -11.48 29.09
C GLU A 239 -0.65 -11.18 28.12
N TRP A 240 0.48 -11.88 28.29
CA TRP A 240 1.65 -11.77 27.39
C TRP A 240 1.34 -12.24 25.96
N TRP A 241 0.60 -13.35 25.82
CA TRP A 241 0.16 -13.84 24.51
C TRP A 241 -0.87 -12.91 23.88
N GLY A 242 -1.74 -12.29 24.69
CA GLY A 242 -2.65 -11.23 24.23
C GLY A 242 -1.92 -10.03 23.66
N MET A 243 -0.92 -9.49 24.38
CA MET A 243 -0.09 -8.38 23.88
C MET A 243 0.67 -8.74 22.60
N TYR A 244 1.22 -9.96 22.54
CA TYR A 244 1.92 -10.45 21.35
C TYR A 244 0.98 -10.58 20.15
N ARG A 245 -0.22 -11.14 20.36
CA ARG A 245 -1.27 -11.24 19.34
C ARG A 245 -1.57 -9.88 18.74
N ASP A 246 -1.90 -8.90 19.57
CA ASP A 246 -2.30 -7.57 19.11
C ASP A 246 -1.16 -6.88 18.33
N ALA A 247 0.09 -7.05 18.79
CA ALA A 247 1.27 -6.57 18.08
C ALA A 247 1.47 -7.26 16.71
N LEU A 248 1.27 -8.57 16.65
CA LEU A 248 1.38 -9.36 15.42
C LEU A 248 0.28 -9.01 14.42
N GLN A 249 -0.97 -8.82 14.87
CA GLN A 249 -2.08 -8.35 14.03
C GLN A 249 -1.78 -6.98 13.43
N PHE A 250 -1.30 -6.04 14.24
CA PHE A 250 -0.93 -4.70 13.77
C PHE A 250 0.16 -4.78 12.70
N ARG A 251 1.22 -5.54 12.92
CA ARG A 251 2.34 -5.65 11.99
C ARG A 251 1.96 -6.36 10.68
N THR A 252 1.23 -7.46 10.75
CA THR A 252 0.76 -8.20 9.55
C THR A 252 -0.24 -7.39 8.73
N SER A 253 -1.09 -6.57 9.38
CA SER A 253 -1.96 -5.62 8.67
C SER A 253 -1.16 -4.54 7.91
N HIS A 254 -0.03 -4.09 8.46
CA HIS A 254 0.85 -3.13 7.79
C HIS A 254 1.54 -3.77 6.56
N TYR A 255 1.94 -5.05 6.65
CA TYR A 255 2.45 -5.78 5.48
C TYR A 255 1.40 -5.93 4.38
N PHE A 256 0.13 -6.17 4.74
CA PHE A 256 -0.96 -6.16 3.76
C PHE A 256 -1.02 -4.83 2.99
N VAL A 257 -1.04 -3.69 3.68
CA VAL A 257 -1.08 -2.37 3.04
C VAL A 257 0.17 -2.14 2.17
N SER A 258 1.34 -2.55 2.66
CA SER A 258 2.61 -2.43 1.92
C SER A 258 2.60 -3.24 0.62
N TYR A 259 2.17 -4.49 0.65
CA TYR A 259 2.05 -5.33 -0.55
C TYR A 259 0.94 -4.88 -1.49
N LEU A 260 -0.16 -4.32 -0.97
CA LEU A 260 -1.19 -3.71 -1.80
C LEU A 260 -0.66 -2.49 -2.55
N SER A 261 0.12 -1.65 -1.87
CA SER A 261 0.79 -0.48 -2.45
C SER A 261 1.75 -0.89 -3.57
N GLU A 262 2.52 -1.95 -3.33
CA GLU A 262 3.45 -2.53 -4.30
C GLU A 262 2.70 -3.05 -5.53
N THR A 263 1.60 -3.78 -5.30
CA THR A 263 0.74 -4.29 -6.38
C THR A 263 0.17 -3.13 -7.22
N ALA A 264 -0.37 -2.09 -6.58
CA ALA A 264 -0.94 -0.93 -7.27
C ALA A 264 0.12 -0.16 -8.09
N ALA A 265 1.32 0.01 -7.53
CA ALA A 265 2.44 0.67 -8.20
C ALA A 265 2.96 -0.18 -9.38
N VAL A 266 3.18 -1.48 -9.20
CA VAL A 266 3.60 -2.40 -10.27
C VAL A 266 2.56 -2.46 -11.39
N LEU A 267 1.26 -2.54 -11.05
CA LEU A 267 0.18 -2.50 -12.04
C LEU A 267 0.12 -1.17 -12.79
N SER A 268 0.50 -0.07 -12.16
CA SER A 268 0.59 1.27 -12.78
C SER A 268 1.86 1.48 -13.61
N GLY A 269 2.83 0.55 -13.55
CA GLY A 269 4.05 0.57 -14.37
C GLY A 269 5.35 0.90 -13.63
N PHE A 270 5.31 1.05 -12.30
CA PHE A 270 6.51 1.30 -11.49
C PHE A 270 7.33 0.01 -11.27
N GLY A 271 8.66 0.16 -11.10
CA GLY A 271 9.56 -0.97 -10.82
C GLY A 271 10.11 -1.71 -12.04
N ALA A 272 9.89 -1.18 -13.25
CA ALA A 272 10.46 -1.73 -14.47
C ALA A 272 11.97 -1.46 -14.54
N GLN A 273 12.77 -2.51 -14.71
CA GLN A 273 14.21 -2.40 -14.96
C GLN A 273 14.53 -2.55 -16.45
N SER A 274 15.67 -2.01 -16.89
CA SER A 274 16.14 -2.08 -18.28
C SER A 274 16.38 -3.51 -18.79
N ASN A 275 16.65 -4.46 -17.89
CA ASN A 275 16.81 -5.89 -18.18
C ASN A 275 15.45 -6.63 -18.33
N GLY A 276 14.31 -5.92 -18.24
CA GLY A 276 12.97 -6.49 -18.28
C GLY A 276 12.55 -7.21 -17.00
N GLN A 277 13.31 -7.12 -15.91
CA GLN A 277 12.88 -7.56 -14.58
C GLN A 277 11.98 -6.50 -13.93
N TRP A 278 11.15 -6.97 -13.01
CA TRP A 278 10.27 -6.11 -12.21
C TRP A 278 10.68 -6.23 -10.75
N HIS A 279 11.25 -5.15 -10.24
CA HIS A 279 11.67 -5.07 -8.85
C HIS A 279 11.18 -3.78 -8.24
N LEU A 280 10.22 -3.92 -7.36
CA LEU A 280 9.70 -2.89 -6.48
C LEU A 280 9.32 -3.65 -5.22
N ASN A 281 10.01 -3.39 -4.12
CA ASN A 281 9.73 -3.98 -2.82
C ASN A 281 9.41 -2.82 -1.88
N VAL A 282 8.18 -2.77 -1.36
CA VAL A 282 7.81 -1.74 -0.37
C VAL A 282 8.14 -2.20 1.05
N SER A 283 8.00 -3.50 1.30
CA SER A 283 8.36 -4.11 2.58
C SER A 283 9.02 -5.48 2.38
N GLU A 284 9.98 -5.81 3.23
CA GLU A 284 10.69 -7.09 3.20
C GLU A 284 10.57 -7.80 4.57
N PRO A 285 9.42 -8.43 4.88
CA PRO A 285 9.17 -9.01 6.20
C PRO A 285 10.18 -10.10 6.57
N GLN A 286 10.71 -10.82 5.58
CA GLN A 286 11.75 -11.83 5.77
C GLN A 286 13.02 -11.28 6.45
N HIS A 287 13.35 -10.00 6.26
CA HIS A 287 14.51 -9.35 6.88
C HIS A 287 14.19 -8.76 8.26
N ILE A 288 12.91 -8.67 8.62
CA ILE A 288 12.44 -8.03 9.86
C ILE A 288 12.07 -9.09 10.92
N GLU A 289 11.37 -10.13 10.50
CA GLU A 289 10.76 -11.11 11.42
C GLU A 289 11.67 -12.30 11.72
N LEU A 290 12.53 -12.67 10.77
CA LEU A 290 13.45 -13.79 10.97
C LEU A 290 14.78 -13.27 11.55
N PRO A 291 15.29 -13.88 12.62
CA PRO A 291 16.60 -13.51 13.15
C PRO A 291 17.67 -13.86 12.12
N HIS A 292 18.30 -12.83 11.56
CA HIS A 292 19.44 -13.00 10.67
C HIS A 292 20.74 -12.93 11.45
N SER A 293 21.74 -13.69 10.99
CA SER A 293 23.09 -13.60 11.52
C SER A 293 23.66 -12.21 11.23
N LEU A 294 24.24 -11.53 12.24
CA LEU A 294 24.86 -10.19 12.15
C LEU A 294 26.06 -10.08 11.19
N VAL A 295 26.38 -11.14 10.44
CA VAL A 295 27.58 -11.26 9.59
C VAL A 295 27.36 -10.73 8.16
N GLN A 296 26.12 -10.47 7.75
CA GLN A 296 25.82 -9.85 6.46
C GLN A 296 25.37 -8.40 6.66
N VAL A 297 26.36 -7.50 6.72
CA VAL A 297 26.21 -6.04 6.61
C VAL A 297 26.89 -5.60 5.32
#